data_AF-A0A961IYT6-F1
#
_entry.id   AF-A0A961IYT6-F1
#
_cell.length_a   1.000
_cell.length_b   1.000
_cell.length_c   1.000
_cell.angle_alpha   90.00
_cell.angle_beta   90.00
_cell.angle_gamma   90.00
#
_symmetry.space_group_name_H-M   'P 1'
#
loop_
_entity.id
_entity.type
_entity.pdbx_description
1 polymer ?
#
loop_
_entity_poly.entity_id
_entity_poly.type
_entity_poly.pdbx_seq_one_letter_code
_entity_poly.pdbx_strand_id
1 'polypeptide(L)'
;MTTAALAAMALQTLAPAGATAQDLTPVNVLLPIPEGIALNAIVVGREKGFFADAGIDVTSSVADGSGYLSQQIASGNADFAL
;
A
#
# COMPACT_ATOMS: atom_id res chain seq x y z
N MET A 1 5.66 -49.16 -21.77
CA MET A 1 6.47 -48.10 -21.12
C MET A 1 6.08 -46.73 -21.72
N THR A 2 4.87 -46.23 -21.48
CA THR A 2 4.43 -45.00 -22.18
C THR A 2 3.48 -44.10 -21.39
N THR A 3 2.99 -44.53 -20.23
CA THR A 3 2.02 -43.76 -19.42
C THR A 3 2.67 -42.97 -18.27
N ALA A 4 3.85 -43.36 -17.79
CA ALA A 4 4.51 -42.70 -16.67
C ALA A 4 5.23 -41.38 -17.07
N ALA A 5 5.63 -41.23 -18.34
CA ALA A 5 6.36 -40.05 -18.79
C ALA A 5 5.47 -38.80 -18.98
N LEU A 6 4.17 -38.98 -19.26
CA LEU A 6 3.24 -37.87 -19.48
C LEU A 6 2.85 -37.15 -18.18
N ALA A 7 2.79 -37.88 -17.06
CA ALA A 7 2.43 -37.32 -15.77
C ALA A 7 3.53 -36.41 -15.18
N ALA A 8 4.80 -36.66 -15.51
CA ALA A 8 5.91 -35.84 -15.03
C ALA A 8 5.97 -34.46 -15.71
N MET A 9 5.56 -34.37 -16.97
CA MET A 9 5.56 -33.12 -17.74
C MET A 9 4.44 -32.15 -17.34
N ALA A 10 3.33 -32.65 -16.80
CA ALA A 10 2.22 -31.82 -16.34
C ALA A 10 2.50 -31.12 -15.00
N LEU A 11 3.46 -31.61 -14.21
CA LEU A 11 3.75 -31.07 -12.88
C LEU A 11 4.76 -29.90 -12.91
N GLN A 12 5.48 -29.73 -14.02
CA GLN A 12 6.49 -28.67 -14.17
C GLN A 12 5.90 -27.31 -14.58
N THR A 13 4.64 -27.27 -15.00
CA THR A 13 3.92 -26.02 -15.32
C THR A 13 3.15 -25.44 -14.14
N LEU A 14 3.16 -26.10 -12.96
CA LEU A 14 2.65 -25.57 -11.69
C LEU A 14 3.80 -25.09 -10.79
N ALA A 15 4.89 -24.58 -11.37
CA ALA A 15 5.76 -23.71 -10.59
C ALA A 15 4.85 -22.59 -10.03
N PRO A 16 4.73 -22.42 -8.70
CA PRO A 16 4.06 -21.24 -8.19
C PRO A 16 4.83 -20.08 -8.81
N ALA A 17 4.16 -19.28 -9.63
CA ALA A 17 4.69 -17.98 -10.01
C ALA A 17 5.03 -17.33 -8.68
N GLY A 18 6.33 -17.29 -8.37
CA GLY A 18 6.80 -16.81 -7.08
C GLY A 18 6.18 -15.45 -6.91
N ALA A 19 5.33 -15.28 -5.89
CA ALA A 19 4.85 -13.97 -5.51
C ALA A 19 6.10 -13.18 -5.15
N THR A 20 6.63 -12.43 -6.12
CA THR A 20 7.66 -11.45 -5.88
C THR A 20 7.00 -10.46 -4.93
N ALA A 21 7.52 -10.35 -3.70
CA ALA A 21 7.14 -9.26 -2.82
C ALA A 21 7.30 -7.97 -3.62
N GLN A 22 6.19 -7.29 -3.89
CA GLN A 22 6.22 -6.05 -4.65
C GLN A 22 6.86 -4.99 -3.76
N ASP A 23 7.89 -4.33 -4.27
CA ASP A 23 8.42 -3.13 -3.60
C ASP A 23 7.35 -2.04 -3.69
N LEU A 24 6.77 -1.70 -2.55
CA LEU A 24 5.79 -0.63 -2.42
C LEU A 24 6.51 0.70 -2.18
N THR A 25 6.01 1.75 -2.82
CA THR A 25 6.51 3.12 -2.58
C THR A 25 5.95 3.62 -1.24
N PRO A 26 6.79 3.93 -0.24
CA PRO A 26 6.29 4.42 1.05
C PRO A 26 5.78 5.85 0.91
N VAL A 27 4.58 6.12 1.45
CA VAL A 27 3.96 7.44 1.52
C VAL A 27 3.45 7.66 2.94
N ASN A 28 3.77 8.81 3.53
CA ASN A 28 3.21 9.24 4.81
C ASN A 28 2.30 10.45 4.62
N VAL A 29 1.05 10.33 5.08
CA VAL A 29 0.05 11.40 5.03
C VAL A 29 -0.05 12.07 6.39
N LEU A 30 0.13 13.39 6.45
CA LEU A 30 -0.12 14.15 7.68
C LEU A 30 -1.61 14.36 7.90
N LEU A 31 -2.10 14.01 9.08
CA LEU A 31 -3.49 14.18 9.49
C LEU A 31 -3.59 15.27 10.56
N PRO A 32 -4.61 16.14 10.50
CA PRO A 32 -4.80 17.22 11.47
C PRO A 32 -5.40 16.71 12.79
N ILE A 33 -5.94 15.49 12.77
CA ILE A 33 -6.57 14.79 13.88
C ILE A 33 -6.30 13.28 13.75
N PRO A 34 -6.44 12.49 14.83
CA PRO A 34 -6.38 11.03 14.74
C PRO A 34 -7.37 10.46 13.74
N GLU A 35 -7.01 9.30 13.16
CA GLU A 35 -7.90 8.54 12.29
C GLU A 35 -9.24 8.25 13.00
N GLY A 36 -10.32 8.35 12.23
CA GLY A 36 -11.68 8.17 12.72
C GLY A 36 -12.68 8.28 11.58
N ILE A 37 -13.97 8.37 11.92
CA ILE A 37 -15.05 8.39 10.92
C ILE A 37 -14.86 9.51 9.88
N ALA A 38 -14.37 10.68 10.29
CA ALA A 38 -14.12 11.82 9.39
C ALA A 38 -13.03 11.55 8.35
N LEU A 39 -12.12 10.62 8.62
CA LEU A 39 -10.96 10.28 7.78
C LEU A 39 -11.04 8.82 7.32
N ASN A 40 -12.24 8.23 7.24
CA ASN A 40 -12.38 6.80 6.96
C ASN A 40 -11.85 6.38 5.58
N ALA A 41 -11.77 7.30 4.62
CA ALA A 41 -11.33 7.00 3.26
C ALA A 41 -9.88 6.49 3.22
N ILE A 42 -8.97 7.07 4.02
CA ILE A 42 -7.58 6.63 4.07
C ILE A 42 -7.46 5.25 4.74
N VAL A 43 -8.25 5.03 5.81
CA VAL A 43 -8.30 3.76 6.54
C VAL A 43 -8.84 2.65 5.64
N VAL A 44 -10.01 2.86 5.04
CA VAL A 44 -10.65 1.88 4.16
C VAL A 44 -9.80 1.62 2.93
N GLY A 45 -9.19 2.64 2.32
CA GLY A 45 -8.31 2.47 1.17
C GLY A 45 -7.10 1.58 1.49
N ARG A 46 -6.49 1.77 2.66
CA ARG A 46 -5.39 0.93 3.15
C ARG A 46 -5.85 -0.49 3.47
N GLU A 47 -6.93 -0.65 4.23
CA GLU A 47 -7.47 -1.96 4.62
C GLU A 47 -7.98 -2.79 3.45
N LYS A 48 -8.49 -2.15 2.40
CA LYS A 48 -8.96 -2.81 1.18
C LYS A 48 -7.85 -3.06 0.16
N GLY A 49 -6.63 -2.62 0.44
CA GLY A 49 -5.47 -2.85 -0.44
C GLY A 49 -5.40 -1.92 -1.64
N PHE A 50 -6.26 -0.90 -1.75
CA PHE A 50 -6.29 -0.02 -2.94
C PHE A 50 -4.96 0.70 -3.18
N PHE A 51 -4.26 1.07 -2.11
CA PHE A 51 -2.93 1.68 -2.22
C PHE A 51 -1.87 0.64 -2.60
N ALA A 52 -1.92 -0.56 -2.01
CA ALA A 52 -1.00 -1.64 -2.33
C ALA A 52 -1.14 -2.11 -3.78
N ASP A 53 -2.37 -2.22 -4.29
CA ASP A 53 -2.69 -2.52 -5.69
C ASP A 53 -2.15 -1.43 -6.64
N ALA A 54 -2.04 -0.19 -6.16
CA ALA A 54 -1.40 0.92 -6.86
C ALA A 54 0.13 0.98 -6.66
N GLY A 55 0.72 0.04 -5.91
CA GLY A 55 2.15 -0.01 -5.63
C GLY A 55 2.62 0.97 -4.54
N ILE A 56 1.74 1.35 -3.62
CA ILE A 56 1.98 2.36 -2.59
C ILE A 56 1.73 1.77 -1.19
N ASP A 57 2.65 2.00 -0.27
CA ASP A 57 2.47 1.73 1.17
C ASP A 57 2.11 3.03 1.89
N VAL A 58 0.83 3.21 2.20
CA VAL A 58 0.32 4.44 2.83
C VAL A 58 0.31 4.30 4.35
N THR A 59 1.00 5.22 5.00
CA THR A 59 0.98 5.44 6.45
C THR A 59 0.44 6.82 6.77
N SER A 60 0.12 7.07 8.05
CA SER A 60 -0.41 8.34 8.52
C SER A 60 0.25 8.78 9.80
N SER A 61 0.53 10.07 9.93
CA SER A 61 1.03 10.68 11.16
C SER A 61 0.14 11.85 11.56
N VAL A 62 -0.17 11.99 12.84
CA VAL A 62 -1.00 13.09 13.34
C VAL A 62 -0.10 14.27 13.72
N ALA A 63 -0.47 15.47 13.29
CA ALA A 63 0.17 16.71 13.73
C ALA A 63 -0.86 17.81 14.01
N ASP A 64 -0.42 18.91 14.61
CA ASP A 64 -1.29 19.86 15.31
C ASP A 64 -2.04 20.81 14.36
N GLY A 65 -3.15 20.31 13.80
CA GLY A 65 -4.13 21.10 13.05
C GLY A 65 -3.71 21.50 11.63
N SER A 66 -4.70 21.97 10.86
CA SER A 66 -4.54 22.27 9.43
C SER A 66 -3.57 23.42 9.13
N GLY A 67 -3.42 24.37 10.06
CA GLY A 67 -2.47 25.48 9.93
C GLY A 67 -1.01 25.01 9.96
N TYR A 68 -0.69 24.05 10.81
CA TYR A 68 0.64 23.43 10.85
C TYR A 68 0.87 22.56 9.61
N LEU A 69 -0.09 21.73 9.23
CA LEU A 69 -0.02 20.89 8.02
C LEU A 69 0.25 21.72 6.76
N SER A 70 -0.46 22.85 6.60
CA SER A 70 -0.25 23.76 5.48
C SER A 70 1.17 24.29 5.42
N GLN A 71 1.78 24.59 6.56
CA GLN A 71 3.17 25.03 6.64
C GLN A 71 4.13 23.91 6.24
N GLN A 72 3.86 22.66 6.65
CA GLN A 72 4.68 21.52 6.29
C GLN A 72 4.69 21.27 4.77
N ILE A 73 3.53 21.35 4.12
CA ILE A 73 3.41 21.24 2.66
C ILE A 73 4.14 22.41 1.97
N ALA A 74 3.85 23.65 2.39
CA ALA A 74 4.46 24.84 1.78
C ALA A 74 5.99 24.88 1.91
N SER A 75 6.52 24.29 3.00
CA SER A 75 7.96 24.23 3.27
C SER A 75 8.65 23.04 2.61
N GLY A 76 7.90 22.12 1.97
CA GLY A 76 8.45 20.88 1.39
C GLY A 76 8.86 19.83 2.43
N ASN A 77 8.34 19.94 3.66
CA ASN A 77 8.61 18.98 4.75
C ASN A 77 7.67 17.76 4.70
N ALA A 78 6.60 17.82 3.90
CA ALA A 78 5.68 16.73 3.67
C ALA A 78 5.15 16.81 2.24
N ASP A 79 4.84 15.65 1.65
CA ASP A 79 4.26 15.56 0.31
C ASP A 79 2.72 15.58 0.34
N PHE A 80 2.10 15.08 1.42
CA PHE A 80 0.65 14.94 1.54
C PHE A 80 0.14 15.30 2.93
N ALA A 81 -0.98 16.03 2.97
CA ALA A 81 -1.68 16.43 4.20
C ALA A 81 -3.18 16.62 3.93
N LEU A 82 -4.01 16.52 4.99
CA LEU A 82 -5.46 16.75 4.97
C LEU A 82 -5.90 17.93 5.84
#